data_AF-A0A6M1SNK9-F1
#
_entry.id   AF-A0A6M1SNK9-F1
#
_cell.length_a   1.000
_cell.length_b   1.000
_cell.length_c   1.000
_cell.angle_alpha   90.00
_cell.angle_beta   90.00
_cell.angle_gamma   90.00
#
_symmetry.space_group_name_H-M   'P 1'
#
loop_
_entity.id
_entity.type
_entity.pdbx_description
1 polymer ?
#
loop_
_entity_poly.entity_id
_entity_poly.type
_entity_poly.pdbx_seq_one_letter_code
_entity_poly.pdbx_strand_id
1 'polypeptide(L)'
;MPEIKNAIFELVALLIVIPLSYVLAYFVKRFTSDTYEDEVLKLFSFYWNGEPEDEIYAWMKVRYILESREDAQKKIQYVNRKIEHLNKQPLYGSWEVNSRGELLSDEHLSE
;
A
#
# COMPACT_ATOMS: atom_id res chain seq x y z
N MET A 1 44.66 -24.13 17.28
CA MET A 1 44.29 -23.08 18.27
C MET A 1 43.57 -21.82 17.71
N PRO A 2 43.15 -21.70 16.43
CA PRO A 2 42.28 -20.57 16.02
C PRO A 2 40.79 -20.82 16.25
N GLU A 3 40.34 -22.08 16.23
CA GLU A 3 38.90 -22.42 16.33
C GLU A 3 38.28 -22.06 17.68
N ILE A 4 39.01 -22.29 18.79
CA ILE A 4 38.55 -21.92 20.14
C ILE A 4 38.39 -20.39 20.25
N LYS A 5 39.27 -19.61 19.61
CA LYS A 5 39.19 -18.15 19.62
C LYS A 5 37.98 -17.65 18.83
N ASN A 6 37.69 -18.28 17.69
CA ASN A 6 36.52 -17.95 16.88
C ASN A 6 35.22 -18.30 17.60
N ALA A 7 35.15 -19.46 18.27
CA ALA A 7 33.96 -19.86 19.04
C ALA A 7 33.66 -18.92 20.21
N ILE A 8 34.69 -18.40 20.89
CA ILE A 8 34.52 -17.40 21.95
C ILE A 8 34.00 -16.08 21.36
N PHE A 9 34.55 -15.64 20.22
CA PHE A 9 34.09 -14.42 19.56
C PHE A 9 32.64 -14.54 19.09
N GLU A 10 32.26 -15.70 18.54
CA GLU A 10 30.89 -15.98 18.10
C GLU A 10 29.90 -15.96 19.26
N LEU A 11 30.26 -16.54 20.42
CA LEU A 11 29.43 -16.52 21.61
C LEU A 11 29.23 -15.09 22.16
N VAL A 12 30.31 -14.30 22.19
CA VAL A 12 30.25 -12.90 22.63
C VAL A 12 29.45 -12.05 21.66
N ALA A 13 29.63 -12.26 20.35
CA ALA A 13 28.85 -11.58 19.32
C ALA A 13 27.36 -11.90 19.46
N LEU A 14 27.00 -13.16 19.70
CA LEU A 14 25.60 -13.57 19.90
C LEU A 14 24.98 -12.90 21.14
N LEU A 15 25.73 -12.82 22.25
CA LEU A 15 25.29 -12.13 23.46
C LEU A 15 25.09 -10.63 23.27
N ILE A 16 25.80 -10.00 22.33
CA ILE A 16 25.65 -8.57 22.00
C ILE A 16 24.52 -8.35 20.99
N VAL A 17 24.36 -9.25 20.00
CA VAL A 17 23.33 -9.14 18.97
C VAL A 17 21.91 -9.20 19.56
N ILE A 18 21.70 -10.00 20.61
CA ILE A 18 20.38 -10.12 21.26
C ILE A 18 19.89 -8.77 21.83
N PRO A 19 20.61 -8.09 22.75
CA PRO A 19 20.15 -6.80 23.26
C PRO A 19 20.15 -5.73 22.17
N LEU A 20 21.11 -5.77 21.23
CA LEU A 20 21.16 -4.80 20.13
C LEU A 20 19.92 -4.89 19.23
N SER A 21 19.45 -6.10 18.93
CA SER A 21 18.24 -6.30 18.13
C SER A 21 16.98 -5.80 18.86
N TYR A 22 16.89 -6.00 20.17
CA TYR A 22 15.79 -5.48 20.98
C TYR A 22 15.78 -3.95 21.04
N VAL A 23 16.96 -3.35 21.24
CA VAL A 23 17.14 -1.90 21.20
C VAL A 23 16.72 -1.36 19.84
N LEU A 24 17.19 -1.95 18.74
CA LEU A 24 16.85 -1.51 17.39
C LEU A 24 15.33 -1.60 17.15
N ALA A 25 14.68 -2.69 17.56
CA ALA A 25 13.23 -2.83 17.46
C ALA A 25 12.48 -1.77 18.28
N TYR A 26 12.97 -1.44 19.48
CA TYR A 26 12.42 -0.37 20.31
C TYR A 26 12.59 1.01 19.64
N PHE A 27 13.75 1.30 19.06
CA PHE A 27 14.00 2.51 18.31
C PHE A 27 13.08 2.59 17.08
N VAL A 28 12.98 1.53 16.27
CA VAL A 28 12.04 1.48 15.14
C VAL A 28 10.63 1.79 15.63
N LYS A 29 10.15 1.10 16.67
CA LYS A 29 8.81 1.37 17.21
C LYS A 29 8.64 2.80 17.74
N ARG A 30 9.68 3.39 18.33
CA ARG A 30 9.62 4.73 18.94
C ARG A 30 9.68 5.85 17.90
N PHE A 31 10.42 5.64 16.82
CA PHE A 31 10.67 6.63 15.77
C PHE A 31 9.77 6.45 14.55
N THR A 32 9.19 5.27 14.34
CA THR A 32 8.02 5.08 13.46
C THR A 32 6.83 5.72 14.16
N SER A 33 6.62 7.01 13.87
CA SER A 33 5.35 7.66 14.21
C SER A 33 4.31 7.14 13.22
N ASP A 34 3.20 6.58 13.70
CA ASP A 34 2.04 6.28 12.86
C ASP A 34 1.72 7.54 12.07
N THR A 35 2.05 7.52 10.78
CA THR A 35 1.80 8.66 9.92
C THR A 35 0.34 8.60 9.48
N TYR A 36 -0.26 9.73 9.13
CA TYR A 36 -1.61 9.73 8.54
C TYR A 36 -1.72 8.79 7.32
N GLU A 37 -0.60 8.50 6.65
CA GLU A 37 -0.50 7.53 5.55
C GLU A 37 -0.66 6.08 6.02
N ASP A 38 -0.06 5.71 7.15
CA ASP A 38 -0.17 4.35 7.70
C ASP A 38 -1.60 4.04 8.15
N GLU A 39 -2.27 5.01 8.75
CA GLU A 39 -3.69 4.89 9.11
C GLU A 39 -4.57 4.67 7.87
N VAL A 40 -4.30 5.42 6.80
CA VAL A 40 -5.04 5.31 5.53
C VAL A 40 -4.75 3.98 4.85
N LEU A 41 -3.50 3.52 4.82
CA LEU A 41 -3.11 2.23 4.26
C LEU A 41 -3.71 1.06 5.04
N LYS A 42 -3.81 1.17 6.37
CA LYS A 42 -4.48 0.18 7.21
C LYS A 42 -5.99 0.14 6.95
N LEU A 43 -6.61 1.30 6.69
CA LEU A 43 -8.01 1.34 6.28
C LEU A 43 -8.20 0.69 4.90
N PHE A 44 -7.29 0.99 3.97
CA PHE A 44 -7.30 0.44 2.63
C PHE A 44 -7.12 -1.08 2.62
N SER A 45 -6.17 -1.62 3.38
CA SER A 45 -5.93 -3.06 3.44
C SER A 45 -7.10 -3.85 4.04
N PHE A 46 -7.99 -3.21 4.80
CA PHE A 46 -9.22 -3.84 5.27
C PHE A 46 -10.26 -4.02 4.15
N TYR A 47 -10.32 -3.09 3.19
CA TYR A 47 -11.29 -3.12 2.10
C TYR A 47 -10.76 -3.72 0.81
N TRP A 48 -9.44 -3.80 0.65
CA TRP A 48 -8.81 -4.37 -0.53
C TRP A 48 -8.62 -5.88 -0.38
N ASN A 49 -9.10 -6.64 -1.36
CA ASN A 49 -8.99 -8.10 -1.44
C ASN A 49 -7.67 -8.57 -2.09
N GLY A 50 -6.83 -7.66 -2.59
CA GLY A 50 -5.57 -7.96 -3.27
C GLY A 50 -5.69 -8.06 -4.80
N GLU A 51 -6.90 -7.96 -5.36
CA GLU A 51 -7.09 -7.93 -6.82
C GLU A 51 -6.92 -6.50 -7.36
N PRO A 52 -6.28 -6.33 -8.53
CA PRO A 52 -6.03 -5.00 -9.10
C PRO A 52 -7.33 -4.31 -9.56
N GLU A 53 -8.33 -5.09 -9.97
CA GLU A 53 -9.63 -4.59 -10.46
C GLU A 53 -10.43 -3.89 -9.33
N ASP A 54 -10.29 -4.40 -8.11
CA ASP A 54 -10.99 -3.89 -6.93
C ASP A 54 -10.20 -2.79 -6.18
N GLU A 55 -8.98 -2.48 -6.63
CA GLU A 55 -8.11 -1.50 -5.98
C GLU A 55 -8.76 -0.10 -5.95
N ILE A 56 -9.32 0.34 -7.08
CA ILE A 56 -9.99 1.65 -7.19
C ILE A 56 -11.22 1.70 -6.28
N TYR A 57 -12.00 0.62 -6.24
CA TYR A 57 -13.18 0.53 -5.40
C TYR A 57 -12.83 0.58 -3.91
N ALA A 58 -11.76 -0.10 -3.50
CA ALA A 58 -11.25 -0.04 -2.13
C ALA A 58 -10.83 1.39 -1.76
N TRP A 59 -10.12 2.12 -2.63
CA TRP A 59 -9.77 3.52 -2.40
C TRP A 59 -10.99 4.45 -2.29
N MET A 60 -12.02 4.22 -3.11
CA MET A 60 -13.27 4.99 -3.02
C MET A 60 -13.99 4.76 -1.69
N LYS A 61 -14.04 3.51 -1.18
CA LYS A 61 -14.59 3.21 0.15
C LYS A 61 -13.84 3.94 1.26
N VAL A 62 -12.51 3.92 1.21
CA VAL A 62 -11.67 4.62 2.19
C VAL A 62 -11.93 6.12 2.16
N ARG A 63 -12.04 6.71 0.96
CA ARG A 63 -12.37 8.14 0.77
C ARG A 63 -13.71 8.49 1.43
N TYR A 64 -14.75 7.70 1.18
CA TYR A 64 -16.08 7.92 1.74
C TYR A 64 -16.09 7.89 3.27
N ILE A 65 -15.35 6.96 3.89
CA ILE A 65 -15.25 6.89 5.36
C ILE A 65 -14.51 8.12 5.91
N LEU A 66 -13.48 8.58 5.22
CA LEU A 66 -12.71 9.76 5.63
C LEU A 66 -13.50 11.06 5.51
N GLU A 67 -14.41 11.18 4.53
CA GLU A 67 -15.30 12.37 4.40
C GLU A 67 -16.18 12.60 5.62
N SER A 68 -16.48 11.56 6.41
CA SER A 68 -17.26 11.67 7.65
C SER A 68 -16.47 12.24 8.85
N ARG A 69 -15.16 12.47 8.72
CA ARG A 69 -14.28 12.92 9.80
C ARG A 69 -13.76 14.33 9.58
N GLU A 70 -13.88 15.21 10.58
CA GLU A 70 -13.46 16.62 10.50
C GLU A 70 -11.94 16.81 10.29
N ASP A 71 -11.10 15.87 10.72
CA ASP A 71 -9.63 15.95 10.64
C ASP A 71 -9.03 15.30 9.38
N ALA A 72 -9.87 14.88 8.42
CA ALA A 72 -9.44 13.99 7.34
C ALA A 72 -8.91 14.67 6.07
N GLN A 73 -8.83 16.00 5.98
CA GLN A 73 -8.45 16.69 4.74
C GLN A 73 -7.13 16.19 4.13
N LYS A 74 -6.07 16.01 4.95
CA LYS A 74 -4.78 15.51 4.47
C LYS A 74 -4.85 14.04 4.00
N LYS A 75 -5.67 13.23 4.69
CA LYS A 75 -5.91 11.82 4.36
C LYS A 75 -6.67 11.70 3.03
N ILE A 76 -7.69 12.54 2.83
CA ILE A 76 -8.47 12.62 1.59
C ILE A 76 -7.57 13.04 0.41
N GLN A 77 -6.69 14.04 0.59
CA GLN A 77 -5.74 14.43 -0.45
C GLN A 77 -4.77 13.30 -0.83
N TYR A 78 -4.33 12.50 0.15
CA TYR A 78 -3.51 11.32 -0.13
C TYR A 78 -4.28 10.28 -0.95
N VAL A 79 -5.51 9.96 -0.56
CA VAL A 79 -6.36 8.99 -1.28
C VAL A 79 -6.67 9.47 -2.70
N ASN A 80 -7.00 10.75 -2.90
CA ASN A 80 -7.26 11.31 -4.22
C ASN A 80 -6.04 11.17 -5.15
N ARG A 81 -4.82 11.42 -4.66
CA ARG A 81 -3.59 11.20 -5.44
C ARG A 81 -3.41 9.74 -5.85
N LYS A 82 -3.79 8.79 -4.99
CA LYS A 82 -3.75 7.34 -5.32
C LYS A 82 -4.76 6.99 -6.40
N ILE A 83 -5.99 7.46 -6.27
CA ILE A 83 -7.05 7.26 -7.27
C ILE A 83 -6.65 7.87 -8.62
N GLU A 84 -6.12 9.08 -8.64
CA GLU A 84 -5.63 9.72 -9.86
C GLU A 84 -4.51 8.93 -10.54
N HIS A 85 -3.61 8.33 -9.76
CA HIS A 85 -2.55 7.48 -10.29
C HIS A 85 -3.08 6.19 -10.92
N LEU A 86 -4.08 5.57 -10.30
CA LEU A 86 -4.71 4.35 -10.80
C LEU A 86 -5.55 4.63 -12.05
N ASN A 87 -6.30 5.72 -12.06
CA ASN A 87 -7.13 6.13 -13.20
C ASN A 87 -6.30 6.53 -14.44
N LYS A 88 -5.04 6.96 -14.24
CA LYS A 88 -4.09 7.24 -15.33
C LYS A 88 -3.44 5.98 -15.91
N GLN A 89 -3.62 4.82 -15.29
CA GLN A 89 -3.22 3.58 -15.94
C GLN A 89 -4.19 3.37 -17.11
N PRO A 90 -3.70 3.30 -18.36
CA PRO A 90 -4.57 2.92 -19.46
C PRO A 90 -5.08 1.51 -19.13
N LEU A 91 -6.34 1.41 -18.77
CA LEU A 91 -7.09 0.17 -18.86
C LEU A 91 -6.97 -0.25 -20.33
N TYR A 92 -6.00 -1.11 -20.63
CA TYR A 92 -5.89 -1.79 -21.91
C TYR A 92 -7.04 -2.81 -21.99
N GLY A 93 -8.28 -2.31 -21.97
CA GLY A 93 -9.47 -3.04 -22.36
C GLY A 93 -9.73 -2.70 -23.81
N SER A 94 -9.77 -3.71 -24.68
CA SER A 94 -10.05 -3.59 -26.12
C SER A 94 -11.52 -3.24 -26.41
N TRP A 95 -12.14 -2.37 -25.62
CA TRP A 95 -13.56 -2.06 -25.70
C TRP A 95 -13.75 -0.57 -25.84
N GLU A 96 -14.08 -0.15 -27.06
CA GLU A 96 -14.47 1.22 -27.36
C GLU A 96 -15.98 1.35 -27.10
N VAL A 97 -16.36 2.37 -26.31
CA VAL A 97 -17.75 2.60 -25.90
C VAL A 97 -18.26 3.86 -26.58
N ASN A 98 -19.44 3.80 -27.19
CA ASN A 98 -20.03 4.98 -27.83
C ASN A 98 -20.53 6.02 -26.79
N SER A 99 -20.90 7.23 -27.24
CA SER A 99 -21.42 8.30 -26.37
C SER A 99 -22.77 7.99 -25.69
N ARG A 100 -23.36 6.82 -25.95
CA ARG A 100 -24.58 6.29 -25.33
C ARG A 100 -24.31 5.14 -24.34
N GLY A 101 -23.05 4.73 -24.15
CA GLY A 101 -22.67 3.69 -23.20
C GLY A 101 -22.75 2.25 -23.74
N GLU A 102 -22.80 2.06 -25.06
CA GLU A 102 -22.85 0.73 -25.68
C GLU A 102 -21.44 0.28 -26.12
N LEU A 103 -21.12 -1.00 -25.88
CA LEU A 103 -19.87 -1.63 -26.31
C LEU A 103 -19.90 -1.84 -27.82
N LEU A 104 -18.92 -1.29 -28.54
CA LEU A 104 -18.73 -1.61 -29.96
C LEU A 104 -18.10 -3.00 -30.05
N SER A 105 -18.91 -4.03 -30.33
CA SER A 105 -18.38 -5.33 -30.74
C SER A 105 -17.75 -5.22 -32.13
N ASP A 106 -16.64 -5.94 -32.36
CA ASP A 106 -15.80 -5.95 -33.58
C ASP A 106 -16.52 -6.15 -34.94
N GLU A 107 -17.83 -6.35 -34.95
CA GLU A 107 -18.65 -6.63 -36.13
C GLU A 107 -18.87 -5.40 -37.05
N HIS A 108 -18.48 -4.18 -36.60
CA HIS A 108 -18.61 -2.94 -37.38
C HIS A 108 -17.30 -2.39 -37.96
N LEU A 109 -16.16 -3.08 -37.80
CA LEU A 109 -14.87 -2.66 -38.36
C LEU A 109 -14.59 -3.19 -39.78
N SER A 110 -15.60 -3.74 -40.46
CA SER A 110 -15.48 -4.28 -41.82
C SER A 110 -16.59 -3.82 -42.76
N GLU A 111 -16.77 -2.51 -42.89
CA GLU A 111 -17.31 -1.85 -44.10
C GLU A 111 -16.38 -0.73 -44.56
#